data_AF-A0A3D1J535-F1
#
_entry.id   AF-A0A3D1J535-F1
#
_cell.length_a   1.000
_cell.length_b   1.000
_cell.length_c   1.000
_cell.angle_alpha   90.00
_cell.angle_beta   90.00
_cell.angle_gamma   90.00
#
_symmetry.space_group_name_H-M   'P 1'
#
loop_
_entity.id
_entity.type
_entity.pdbx_description
1 polymer ?
#
loop_
_entity_poly.entity_id
_entity_poly.type
_entity_poly.pdbx_seq_one_letter_code
_entity_poly.pdbx_strand_id
1 'polypeptide(L)'
;MSSLLSHKPTEHRPTQRLIAATLIALQVLTPMLVSGRAAAQVKAEINPDRNAPGQRPVVNVGANGIPIVQIAPPSNAGVSRNRFTDY
;
A
#
# COMPACT_ATOMS: atom_id res chain seq x y z
N MET A 1 -46.93 -26.58 25.98
CA MET A 1 -45.49 -26.41 25.68
C MET A 1 -45.37 -25.56 24.41
N SER A 2 -44.36 -24.70 24.34
CA SER A 2 -44.03 -23.74 23.27
C SER A 2 -44.74 -22.38 23.32
N SER A 3 -44.16 -21.50 24.15
CA SER A 3 -44.31 -20.04 24.10
C SER A 3 -43.80 -19.52 22.76
N LEU A 4 -44.70 -19.03 21.91
CA LEU A 4 -44.38 -18.28 20.69
C LEU A 4 -43.57 -17.03 21.08
N LEU A 5 -42.28 -17.04 20.75
CA LEU A 5 -41.41 -15.88 20.81
C LEU A 5 -42.03 -14.76 19.96
N SER A 6 -42.69 -13.81 20.62
CA SER A 6 -43.08 -12.55 20.02
C SER A 6 -41.79 -11.76 19.74
N HIS A 7 -41.26 -11.93 18.53
CA HIS A 7 -40.12 -11.16 18.05
C HIS A 7 -40.63 -9.75 17.76
N LYS A 8 -40.47 -8.85 18.72
CA LYS A 8 -40.83 -7.44 18.56
C LYS A 8 -39.97 -6.88 17.42
N PRO A 9 -40.55 -6.40 16.31
CA PRO A 9 -39.75 -5.77 15.27
C PRO A 9 -39.01 -4.60 15.91
N THR A 10 -37.69 -4.60 15.82
CA THR A 10 -36.87 -3.51 16.35
C THR A 10 -37.19 -2.26 15.56
N GLU A 11 -38.07 -1.43 16.11
CA GLU A 11 -38.39 -0.13 15.55
C GLU A 11 -37.16 0.76 15.73
N HIS A 12 -36.34 0.85 14.68
CA HIS A 12 -35.16 1.69 14.68
C HIS A 12 -35.61 3.15 14.73
N ARG A 13 -35.38 3.79 15.89
CA ARG A 13 -35.69 5.21 16.08
C ARG A 13 -35.03 6.02 14.96
N PRO A 14 -35.64 7.09 14.46
CA PRO A 14 -35.09 7.86 13.33
C PRO A 14 -33.64 8.28 13.56
N THR A 15 -33.29 8.61 14.81
CA THR A 15 -31.93 8.91 15.25
C THR A 15 -30.96 7.74 15.08
N GLN A 16 -31.38 6.50 15.37
CA GLN A 16 -30.56 5.30 15.19
C GLN A 16 -30.32 5.00 13.70
N ARG A 17 -31.31 5.24 12.85
CA ARG A 17 -31.15 5.12 11.39
C ARG A 17 -30.18 6.16 10.85
N LEU A 18 -30.25 7.39 11.36
CA LEU A 18 -29.31 8.46 11.01
C LEU A 18 -27.88 8.11 11.45
N ILE A 19 -27.70 7.66 12.71
CA ILE A 19 -26.38 7.25 13.23
C ILE A 19 -25.80 6.10 12.41
N ALA A 20 -26.60 5.06 12.13
CA ALA A 20 -26.15 3.93 11.32
C ALA A 20 -25.78 4.36 9.90
N ALA A 21 -26.59 5.21 9.26
CA ALA A 21 -26.30 5.73 7.93
C ALA A 21 -25.01 6.57 7.91
N THR A 22 -24.80 7.41 8.92
CA THR A 22 -23.56 8.21 9.05
C THR A 22 -22.34 7.33 9.30
N LEU A 23 -22.43 6.30 10.13
CA LEU A 23 -21.33 5.37 10.39
C LEU A 23 -20.98 4.54 9.14
N ILE A 24 -21.97 4.10 8.38
CA ILE A 24 -21.76 3.39 7.10
C ILE A 24 -21.13 4.35 6.08
N ALA A 25 -21.66 5.57 5.94
CA ALA A 25 -21.10 6.57 5.03
C ALA A 25 -19.64 6.90 5.38
N LEU A 26 -19.31 7.01 6.68
CA LEU A 26 -17.95 7.29 7.13
C LEU A 26 -17.00 6.13 6.81
N GLN A 27 -17.44 4.87 7.02
CA GLN A 27 -16.66 3.67 6.72
C GLN A 27 -16.40 3.48 5.22
N VAL A 28 -17.36 3.84 4.36
CA VAL A 28 -17.20 3.75 2.89
C VAL A 28 -16.36 4.90 2.34
N LEU A 29 -16.39 6.08 2.97
CA LEU A 29 -15.59 7.24 2.54
C LEU A 29 -14.10 7.11 2.93
N THR A 30 -13.77 6.36 3.98
CA THR A 30 -12.39 6.25 4.49
C THR A 30 -11.37 5.65 3.50
N PRO A 31 -11.65 4.57 2.75
CA PRO A 31 -10.65 3.97 1.84
C PRO A 31 -10.21 4.92 0.72
N MET A 32 -11.04 5.87 0.30
CA MET A 32 -10.70 6.84 -0.75
C MET A 32 -9.55 7.77 -0.36
N LEU A 33 -9.38 8.05 0.94
CA LEU A 33 -8.28 8.86 1.46
C LEU A 33 -6.97 8.06 1.61
N VAL A 34 -7.06 6.74 1.79
CA VAL A 34 -5.89 5.85 1.93
C VAL A 34 -5.33 5.46 0.56
N SER A 35 -6.17 5.35 -0.47
CA SER A 35 -5.76 5.12 -1.86
C SER A 35 -4.84 6.22 -2.41
N GLY A 36 -4.88 7.44 -1.85
CA GLY A 36 -4.00 8.54 -2.23
C GLY A 36 -2.55 8.39 -1.74
N ARG A 37 -2.31 7.58 -0.69
CA ARG A 37 -0.94 7.26 -0.23
C ARG A 37 -0.24 6.20 -1.05
N ALA A 38 -0.95 5.57 -2.00
CA ALA A 38 -0.35 4.65 -2.97
C ALA A 38 0.47 5.36 -4.06
N ALA A 39 0.39 6.70 -4.16
CA ALA A 39 1.10 7.48 -5.18
C ALA A 39 2.17 8.42 -4.64
N ALA A 40 2.40 8.45 -3.31
CA ALA A 40 3.69 8.91 -2.81
C ALA A 40 4.68 7.78 -3.08
N GLN A 41 5.04 7.57 -4.35
CA GLN A 41 6.26 6.85 -4.69
C GLN A 41 7.35 7.56 -3.91
N VAL A 42 7.80 6.95 -2.81
CA VAL A 42 9.11 7.24 -2.25
C VAL A 42 10.03 6.94 -3.41
N LYS A 43 10.38 8.00 -4.16
CA LYS A 43 11.37 7.91 -5.21
C LYS A 43 12.61 7.47 -4.45
N ALA A 44 13.05 6.23 -4.69
CA ALA A 44 14.30 5.78 -4.10
C ALA A 44 15.35 6.83 -4.46
N GLU A 45 15.98 7.40 -3.43
CA GLU A 45 17.01 8.43 -3.58
C GLU A 45 18.17 7.89 -4.45
N ILE A 46 18.33 6.57 -4.44
CA ILE A 46 19.24 5.80 -5.27
C ILE A 46 18.63 5.57 -6.67
N ASN A 47 19.27 6.11 -7.70
CA ASN A 47 18.80 6.02 -9.09
C ASN A 47 19.80 5.27 -9.98
N PRO A 48 19.48 4.06 -10.48
CA PRO A 48 20.33 3.33 -11.42
C PRO A 48 20.63 4.12 -12.70
N ASP A 49 21.89 4.12 -13.12
CA ASP A 49 22.28 4.70 -14.40
C ASP A 49 21.74 3.83 -15.54
N ARG A 50 20.74 4.36 -16.26
CA ARG A 50 20.10 3.68 -17.38
C ARG A 50 21.02 3.53 -18.59
N ASN A 51 22.04 4.37 -18.70
CA ASN A 51 23.01 4.34 -19.80
C ASN A 51 24.21 3.44 -19.50
N ALA A 52 24.28 2.86 -18.29
CA ALA A 52 25.33 1.91 -17.96
C ALA A 52 25.25 0.68 -18.89
N PRO A 53 26.39 0.24 -19.45
CA PRO A 53 26.45 -0.93 -20.32
C PRO A 53 26.28 -2.23 -19.52
N GLY A 54 25.63 -3.22 -20.14
CA GLY A 54 25.45 -4.55 -19.54
C GLY A 54 24.27 -4.64 -18.57
N GLN A 55 24.32 -5.59 -17.64
CA GLN A 55 23.29 -5.76 -16.62
C GLN A 55 23.37 -4.64 -15.58
N ARG A 56 22.22 -4.18 -15.10
CA ARG A 56 22.08 -3.00 -14.23
C ARG A 56 21.38 -3.37 -12.93
N PRO A 57 21.64 -2.62 -11.84
CA PRO A 57 20.89 -2.79 -10.61
C PRO A 57 19.41 -2.40 -10.81
N VAL A 58 18.53 -3.10 -10.11
CA VAL A 58 17.12 -2.73 -9.97
C VAL A 58 16.90 -2.23 -8.56
N VAL A 59 16.26 -1.07 -8.40
CA VAL A 59 15.95 -0.49 -7.09
C VAL A 59 14.45 -0.54 -6.89
N ASN A 60 14.05 -1.22 -5.81
CA ASN A 60 12.67 -1.25 -5.33
C ASN A 60 12.60 -0.59 -3.95
N VAL A 61 11.41 -0.25 -3.49
CA VAL A 61 11.19 0.25 -2.13
C VAL A 61 10.36 -0.79 -1.38
N GLY A 62 10.89 -1.25 -0.23
CA GLY A 62 10.18 -2.17 0.65
C GLY A 62 8.94 -1.54 1.28
N ALA A 63 8.06 -2.36 1.85
CA ALA A 63 6.83 -1.88 2.50
C ALA A 63 7.09 -0.91 3.68
N ASN A 64 8.30 -0.95 4.25
CA ASN A 64 8.79 -0.06 5.30
C ASN A 64 9.48 1.20 4.76
N GLY A 65 9.46 1.44 3.44
CA GLY A 65 10.10 2.61 2.82
C GLY A 65 11.61 2.46 2.59
N ILE A 66 12.22 1.33 2.94
CA ILE A 66 13.67 1.11 2.77
C ILE A 66 13.97 0.71 1.32
N PRO A 67 14.94 1.36 0.64
CA PRO A 67 15.34 0.96 -0.70
C PRO A 67 16.04 -0.40 -0.68
N ILE A 68 15.63 -1.29 -1.58
CA ILE A 68 16.22 -2.60 -1.82
C ILE A 68 16.89 -2.56 -3.19
N VAL A 69 18.21 -2.74 -3.19
CA VAL A 69 19.02 -2.80 -4.42
C VAL A 69 19.26 -4.25 -4.80
N GLN A 70 18.66 -4.68 -5.91
CA GLN A 70 18.95 -5.95 -6.57
C GLN A 70 20.13 -5.72 -7.51
N ILE A 71 21.33 -6.13 -7.08
CA ILE A 71 22.57 -5.88 -7.81
C ILE A 71 22.68 -6.70 -9.10
N ALA A 72 23.45 -6.19 -10.05
CA ALA A 72 23.82 -6.96 -11.23
C ALA A 72 24.62 -8.23 -10.83
N PRO A 73 24.52 -9.33 -11.60
CA PRO A 73 25.34 -10.52 -11.37
C PRO A 73 26.83 -10.18 -11.31
N PRO A 74 27.63 -10.87 -10.46
CA PRO A 74 29.07 -10.68 -10.45
C PRO A 74 29.70 -11.06 -11.79
N SER A 75 30.74 -10.31 -12.18
CA SER A 75 31.64 -10.70 -13.26
C SER A 75 32.45 -11.96 -12.90
N ASN A 76 33.17 -12.53 -13.87
CA ASN A 76 34.07 -13.67 -13.65
C ASN A 76 35.19 -13.39 -12.63
N ALA A 77 35.50 -12.12 -12.40
CA ALA A 77 36.44 -11.70 -11.35
C ALA A 77 35.78 -11.58 -9.96
N GLY A 78 34.51 -11.97 -9.81
CA GLY A 78 33.74 -11.87 -8.58
C GLY A 78 33.18 -10.48 -8.27
N VAL A 79 33.36 -9.50 -9.16
CA VAL A 79 32.94 -8.10 -8.91
C VAL A 79 31.59 -7.81 -9.55
N SER A 80 30.64 -7.34 -8.76
CA SER A 80 29.40 -6.71 -9.25
C SER A 80 29.59 -5.20 -9.36
N ARG A 81 29.53 -4.66 -10.58
CA ARG A 81 29.69 -3.22 -10.84
C ARG A 81 28.33 -2.58 -11.09
N ASN A 82 27.85 -1.80 -10.13
CA ASN A 82 26.55 -1.13 -10.17
C ASN A 82 26.78 0.37 -10.32
N ARG A 83 26.19 0.99 -11.35
CA ARG A 83 26.29 2.43 -11.62
C ARG A 83 24.98 3.12 -11.28
N PHE A 84 25.10 4.28 -10.64
CA PHE A 84 24.00 5.14 -10.22
C PHE A 84 24.29 6.56 -10.65
N THR A 85 23.25 7.32 -11.00
CA THR A 85 23.40 8.77 -11.22
C THR A 85 23.39 9.53 -9.90
N ASP A 86 22.67 8.99 -8.91
CA ASP A 86 22.44 9.56 -7.59
C ASP A 86 22.36 8.39 -6.59
N TYR A 87 22.94 8.54 -5.40
CA TYR A 87 22.99 7.51 -4.35
C TYR A 87 23.13 8.10 -2.95
#